data_AF-A0AA96UAZ1-F1
#
_entry.id   AF-A0AA96UAZ1-F1
#
_cell.length_a   1.000
_cell.length_b   1.000
_cell.length_c   1.000
_cell.angle_alpha   90.00
_cell.angle_beta   90.00
_cell.angle_gamma   90.00
#
_symmetry.space_group_name_H-M   'P 1'
#
loop_
_entity.id
_entity.type
_entity.pdbx_description
1 polymer ?
#
loop_
_entity_poly.entity_id
_entity_poly.type
_entity_poly.pdbx_seq_one_letter_code
_entity_poly.pdbx_strand_id
1 'polypeptide(L)' 'MDDRLDDYPGLPVEPARALAAERGWRTVRVLAPDALLTMEYRSDRLNLTVRDGVVERAWAG' A
#
# COMPACT_ATOMS: atom_id res chain seq x y z
N MET A 1 11.90 4.94 -6.75
CA MET A 1 10.94 4.94 -5.61
C MET A 1 9.97 3.77 -5.75
N ASP A 2 9.61 3.40 -6.99
CA ASP A 2 8.64 2.35 -7.33
C ASP A 2 9.18 0.89 -7.29
N ASP A 3 10.49 0.66 -7.46
CA ASP A 3 11.12 -0.68 -7.54
C ASP A 3 11.02 -1.56 -6.28
N ARG A 4 10.26 -1.15 -5.27
CA ARG A 4 10.15 -1.86 -3.98
C ARG A 4 8.72 -2.11 -3.55
N LEU A 5 7.77 -1.93 -4.47
CA LEU A 5 6.35 -2.24 -4.22
C LEU A 5 6.11 -3.76 -4.12
N ASP A 6 6.94 -4.55 -4.79
CA ASP A 6 6.87 -6.02 -4.77
C ASP A 6 7.22 -6.63 -3.41
N ASP A 7 7.76 -5.86 -2.47
CA ASP A 7 8.08 -6.31 -1.11
C ASP A 7 6.87 -6.34 -0.17
N TYR A 8 5.75 -5.71 -0.54
CA TYR A 8 4.59 -5.59 0.32
C TYR A 8 3.59 -6.75 0.24
N PRO A 9 3.29 -7.34 -0.94
CA PRO A 9 2.40 -8.50 -1.02
C PRO A 9 2.82 -9.64 -0.08
N GLY A 10 1.84 -10.22 0.62
CA GLY A 10 2.06 -11.26 1.62
C GLY A 10 2.35 -10.74 3.04
N LEU A 11 2.63 -9.45 3.21
CA LEU A 11 2.77 -8.87 4.55
C LEU A 11 1.40 -8.64 5.21
N PRO A 12 1.29 -8.83 6.53
CA PRO A 12 0.15 -8.28 7.27
C PRO A 12 0.15 -6.75 7.22
N VAL A 13 -1.03 -6.14 7.33
CA VAL A 13 -1.20 -4.69 7.11
C VAL A 13 -0.35 -3.82 8.04
N GLU A 14 -0.18 -4.20 9.30
CA GLU A 14 0.58 -3.41 10.27
C GLU A 14 2.10 -3.41 9.99
N PRO A 15 2.76 -4.58 9.78
CA PRO A 15 4.11 -4.63 9.24
C PRO A 15 4.30 -3.85 7.94
N ALA A 16 3.33 -3.93 7.02
CA ALA A 16 3.38 -3.19 5.76
C ALA A 16 3.37 -1.67 5.99
N ARG A 17 2.57 -1.16 6.93
CA ARG A 17 2.55 0.26 7.31
C ARG A 17 3.86 0.71 7.93
N ALA A 18 4.44 -0.10 8.81
CA ALA A 18 5.73 0.20 9.43
C ALA A 18 6.85 0.28 8.39
N LEU A 19 6.94 -0.73 7.52
CA LEU A 19 7.88 -0.75 6.41
C LEU A 19 7.69 0.46 5.49
N ALA A 20 6.45 0.84 5.19
CA ALA A 20 6.19 2.01 4.36
C ALA A 20 6.70 3.32 4.98
N ALA A 21 6.54 3.48 6.29
CA ALA A 21 7.06 4.64 7.02
C ALA A 21 8.60 4.71 6.97
N GLU A 22 9.30 3.58 7.22
CA GLU A 22 10.76 3.48 7.08
C GLU A 22 11.23 3.83 5.66
N ARG A 23 10.39 3.55 4.67
CA ARG A 23 10.64 3.78 3.25
C ARG A 23 10.28 5.19 2.79
N GLY A 24 9.82 6.05 3.70
CA GLY A 24 9.53 7.46 3.43
C GLY A 24 8.14 7.73 2.84
N TRP A 25 7.25 6.73 2.81
CA TRP A 25 5.86 6.97 2.45
C TRP A 25 5.19 7.80 3.53
N ARG A 26 4.59 8.93 3.15
CA ARG A 26 3.91 9.82 4.10
C ARG A 26 2.51 9.36 4.41
N THR A 27 1.85 8.76 3.42
CA THR A 27 0.48 8.27 3.55
C THR A 27 0.40 6.83 3.05
N VAL A 28 -0.21 5.95 3.85
CA VAL A 28 -0.55 4.58 3.44
C VAL A 28 -2.05 4.42 3.50
N ARG A 29 -2.66 4.19 2.32
CA ARG A 29 -4.08 3.92 2.17
C ARG A 29 -4.29 2.42 2.02
N VAL A 30 -5.18 1.86 2.84
CA VAL A 30 -5.54 0.45 2.81
C VAL A 30 -6.93 0.32 2.20
N LEU A 31 -7.06 -0.58 1.24
CA LEU A 31 -8.22 -0.74 0.39
C LEU A 31 -8.66 -2.21 0.39
N ALA A 32 -9.97 -2.44 0.33
CA ALA A 32 -10.49 -3.77 0.00
C ALA A 32 -10.23 -4.09 -1.49
N PRO A 33 -10.20 -5.38 -1.89
CA PRO A 33 -9.90 -5.80 -3.26
C PRO A 33 -10.82 -5.20 -4.34
N ASP A 34 -12.06 -4.91 -3.98
CA ASP A 34 -13.10 -4.42 -4.90
C ASP A 34 -13.49 -2.95 -4.64
N ALA A 35 -12.65 -2.20 -3.92
CA ALA A 35 -12.94 -0.82 -3.58
C ALA A 35 -12.90 0.07 -4.84
N LEU A 36 -14.06 0.58 -5.26
CA LEU A 36 -14.17 1.61 -6.29
C LEU A 36 -13.82 2.97 -5.69
N LEU A 37 -12.75 3.59 -6.18
CA LEU A 37 -12.20 4.83 -5.65
C LEU A 37 -11.82 5.77 -6.79
N THR A 38 -11.93 7.07 -6.57
CA THR A 38 -11.31 8.06 -7.45
C THR A 38 -9.80 8.04 -7.27
N MET A 39 -9.08 7.85 -8.38
CA MET A 39 -7.62 7.78 -8.43
C MET A 39 -6.99 9.18 -8.48
N GLU A 40 -7.26 10.03 -7.48
CA GLU A 40 -6.48 11.26 -7.33
C GLU A 40 -5.02 10.87 -7.04
N TYR A 41 -4.12 11.19 -7.97
CA TYR A 41 -2.70 10.88 -7.87
C TYR A 41 -2.02 11.70 -6.78
N ARG A 42 -1.27 11.05 -5.89
CA ARG A 42 -0.47 11.64 -4.82
C ARG A 42 0.83 10.87 -4.68
N SER A 43 1.90 11.44 -5.26
CA SER A 43 3.23 10.82 -5.35
C SER A 43 3.85 10.40 -4.01
N ASP A 44 3.33 10.87 -2.88
CA ASP A 44 3.77 10.50 -1.52
C ASP A 44 2.87 9.46 -0.83
N ARG A 45 1.91 8.88 -1.57
CA ARG A 45 0.96 7.89 -1.08
C ARG A 45 1.24 6.49 -1.64
N LEU A 46 1.28 5.53 -0.72
CA LEU A 46 1.22 4.10 -1.03
C LEU A 46 -0.23 3.62 -0.91
N ASN A 47 -0.70 2.85 -1.89
CA ASN A 47 -1.95 2.10 -1.77
C ASN A 47 -1.65 0.63 -1.55
N LEU A 48 -2.37 0.02 -0.62
CA LEU A 48 -2.35 -1.41 -0.34
C LEU A 48 -3.75 -1.97 -0.55
N THR A 49 -3.91 -2.94 -1.44
CA THR A 49 -5.08 -3.83 -1.45
C THR A 49 -4.84 -4.90 -0.41
N VAL A 50 -5.79 -5.09 0.50
CA VAL A 50 -5.69 -6.05 1.60
C VAL A 50 -6.89 -7.00 1.57
N ARG A 51 -6.63 -8.30 1.69
CA ARG A 51 -7.62 -9.35 1.90
C ARG A 51 -7.24 -10.12 3.16
N ASP A 52 -8.22 -10.37 4.03
CA ASP A 52 -8.01 -11.11 5.28
C ASP A 52 -6.83 -10.59 6.13
N GLY A 53 -6.61 -9.27 6.11
CA GLY A 53 -5.53 -8.60 6.85
C GLY A 53 -4.15 -8.69 6.19
N VAL A 54 -4.02 -9.36 5.05
CA VAL A 54 -2.79 -9.54 4.27
C VAL A 54 -2.82 -8.71 2.99
N VAL A 55 -1.70 -8.06 2.67
CA VAL A 55 -1.55 -7.30 1.43
C VAL A 55 -1.56 -8.23 0.22
N GLU A 56 -2.45 -8.00 -0.73
CA GLU A 56 -2.46 -8.70 -2.02
C GLU A 56 -1.73 -7.90 -3.10
N ARG A 57 -1.78 -6.56 -3.03
CA ARG A 57 -1.18 -5.68 -4.04
C ARG A 57 -0.75 -4.36 -3.41
N ALA A 58 0.36 -3.81 -3.90
CA ALA A 58 0.82 -2.47 -3.57
C ALA A 58 1.07 -1.64 -4.83
N TRP A 59 0.72 -0.35 -4.81
CA TRP A 59 1.00 0.57 -5.91
C TRP A 59 1.15 2.02 -5.43
N ALA A 60 2.05 2.76 -6.08
CA ALA A 60 2.20 4.19 -5.89
C ALA A 60 0.91 4.90 -6.32
N GLY A 61 0.52 5.91 -5.55
CA GLY A 61 -0.79 6.51 -5.56
C GLY A 61 -0.85 7.91 -6.06
#